data_AF-A0A933BP93-F1
#
_entry.id   AF-A0A933BP93-F1
#
_cell.length_a   1.000
_cell.length_b   1.000
_cell.length_c   1.000
_cell.angle_alpha   90.00
_cell.angle_beta   90.00
_cell.angle_gamma   90.00
#
_symmetry.space_group_name_H-M   'P 1'
#
loop_
_entity.id
_entity.type
_entity.pdbx_description
1 polymer ?
#
loop_
_entity_poly.entity_id
_entity_poly.type
_entity_poly.pdbx_seq_one_letter_code
_entity_poly.pdbx_strand_id
1 'polypeptide(L)'
;LVEHKGVRFVLADIPGLIEGAHGGKGLGDEFLRHVERTRLLVHLVDPLGFGRWNPLSGIRIIEGELKESSRNVAAKPRLLVVTKMDLPEGAGVVKKIKGRYRARRVLGISSATGAGVTELLDGLIRELARCPREPMVFEPPRAERGGRVSPGFSVSREPSNGSGGAGVLRVSGKYVERLAAMTNFSQPESVERFQYIMKRIGVDRALRRMGARAGDPVRVGNVEMEWA
;
A
#
# COMPACT_ATOMS: atom_id res chain seq x y z
N LEU A 1 -1.95 -8.96 -9.83
CA LEU A 1 -3.24 -8.37 -9.40
C LEU A 1 -4.20 -9.52 -9.14
N VAL A 2 -4.95 -9.51 -8.03
CA VAL A 2 -5.93 -10.55 -7.68
C VAL A 2 -7.31 -9.91 -7.64
N GLU A 3 -8.30 -10.59 -8.22
CA GLU A 3 -9.70 -10.22 -8.17
C GLU A 3 -10.50 -11.37 -7.55
N HIS A 4 -11.29 -11.07 -6.52
CA HIS A 4 -12.14 -12.07 -5.85
C HIS A 4 -13.39 -11.38 -5.32
N LYS A 5 -14.58 -11.88 -5.68
CA LYS A 5 -15.89 -11.32 -5.28
C LYS A 5 -16.02 -9.81 -5.51
N GLY A 6 -15.52 -9.31 -6.65
CA GLY A 6 -15.55 -7.89 -7.01
C GLY A 6 -14.55 -7.00 -6.24
N VAL A 7 -13.71 -7.58 -5.38
CA VAL A 7 -12.65 -6.87 -4.67
C VAL A 7 -11.32 -7.14 -5.35
N ARG A 8 -10.58 -6.06 -5.67
CA ARG A 8 -9.24 -6.12 -6.26
C ARG A 8 -8.17 -5.78 -5.24
N PHE A 9 -7.10 -6.57 -5.20
CA PHE A 9 -5.92 -6.30 -4.38
C PHE A 9 -4.64 -6.86 -5.00
N VAL A 10 -3.50 -6.43 -4.49
CA VAL A 10 -2.18 -6.90 -4.94
C VAL A 10 -1.62 -7.84 -3.88
N LEU A 11 -1.21 -9.04 -4.32
CA LEU A 11 -0.31 -9.90 -3.57
C LEU A 11 1.09 -9.71 -4.11
N ALA A 12 2.05 -9.55 -3.21
CA ALA A 12 3.46 -9.57 -3.51
C ALA A 12 4.08 -10.67 -2.65
N ASP A 13 4.96 -11.46 -3.25
CA ASP A 13 5.75 -12.42 -2.50
C ASP A 13 6.87 -11.70 -1.76
N ILE A 14 7.15 -12.17 -0.55
CA ILE A 14 8.20 -11.63 0.31
C ILE A 14 9.35 -12.67 0.34
N PRO A 15 10.32 -12.62 -0.60
CA PRO A 15 11.52 -13.46 -0.54
C PRO A 15 12.30 -13.30 0.77
N GLY A 16 12.61 -14.44 1.39
CA GLY A 16 13.71 -14.59 2.35
C GLY A 16 13.58 -13.82 3.66
N LEU A 17 12.66 -14.25 4.53
CA LEU A 17 12.69 -13.85 5.94
C LEU A 17 13.74 -14.66 6.72
N ILE A 18 13.86 -15.96 6.45
CA ILE A 18 14.66 -16.90 7.26
C ILE A 18 16.18 -16.70 7.09
N GLU A 19 16.91 -16.51 8.19
CA GLU A 19 18.38 -16.56 8.25
C GLU A 19 18.93 -17.82 7.54
N GLY A 20 19.73 -17.60 6.49
CA GLY A 20 20.37 -18.68 5.71
C GLY A 20 19.73 -19.00 4.36
N ALA A 21 18.55 -18.44 4.03
CA ALA A 21 18.04 -18.48 2.65
C ALA A 21 18.80 -17.49 1.73
N HIS A 22 19.41 -16.47 2.32
CA HIS A 22 20.36 -15.55 1.69
C HIS A 22 21.59 -15.45 2.60
N GLY A 23 22.80 -15.71 2.07
CA GLY A 23 24.02 -15.85 2.85
C GLY A 23 24.40 -14.62 3.69
N GLY A 24 23.88 -14.55 4.92
CA GLY A 24 24.32 -13.60 5.96
C GLY A 24 23.95 -12.13 5.73
N LYS A 25 23.10 -11.82 4.74
CA LYS A 25 22.52 -10.48 4.57
C LYS A 25 21.05 -10.61 4.92
N GLY A 26 20.62 -9.99 6.02
CA GLY A 26 19.21 -9.92 6.40
C GLY A 26 18.35 -9.33 5.28
N LEU A 27 17.05 -9.18 5.56
CA LEU A 27 16.09 -8.52 4.67
C LEU A 27 16.64 -7.15 4.24
N GLY A 28 17.18 -7.04 3.02
CA GLY A 28 17.85 -5.81 2.58
C GLY A 28 16.94 -4.58 2.68
N ASP A 29 17.50 -3.38 2.89
CA ASP A 29 16.73 -2.14 3.15
C ASP A 29 15.70 -1.80 2.06
N GLU A 30 15.97 -2.15 0.81
CA GLU A 30 15.03 -1.95 -0.30
C GLU A 30 13.84 -2.90 -0.21
N PHE A 31 14.07 -4.10 0.29
CA PHE A 31 13.05 -5.13 0.47
C PHE A 31 12.11 -4.80 1.64
N LEU A 32 12.67 -4.33 2.75
CA LEU A 32 11.88 -3.87 3.89
C LEU A 32 10.96 -2.71 3.54
N ARG A 33 11.43 -1.79 2.69
CA ARG A 33 10.58 -0.71 2.13
C ARG A 33 9.37 -1.23 1.38
N HIS A 34 9.45 -2.40 0.73
CA HIS A 34 8.29 -3.01 0.06
C HIS A 34 7.30 -3.61 1.07
N VAL A 35 7.81 -4.32 2.08
CA VAL A 35 6.97 -4.90 3.15
C VAL A 35 6.27 -3.81 3.95
N GLU A 36 6.93 -2.68 4.21
CA GLU A 36 6.34 -1.52 4.90
C GLU A 36 5.11 -0.95 4.18
N ARG A 37 5.05 -1.03 2.84
CA ARG A 37 3.92 -0.56 2.03
C ARG A 37 2.74 -1.52 2.01
N THR A 38 2.90 -2.75 2.52
CA THR A 38 1.80 -3.73 2.61
C THR A 38 0.91 -3.42 3.80
N ARG A 39 -0.38 -3.77 3.74
CA ARG A 39 -1.33 -3.53 4.85
C ARG A 39 -1.54 -4.77 5.73
N LEU A 40 -1.29 -5.95 5.17
CA LEU A 40 -1.57 -7.25 5.74
C LEU A 40 -0.48 -8.20 5.30
N LEU A 41 -0.04 -9.07 6.20
CA LEU A 41 0.93 -10.12 5.91
C LEU A 41 0.27 -11.50 5.94
N VAL A 42 0.60 -12.33 4.95
CA VAL A 42 0.22 -13.75 4.91
C VAL A 42 1.45 -14.58 5.22
N HIS A 43 1.38 -15.33 6.31
CA HIS A 43 2.48 -16.17 6.75
C HIS A 43 2.15 -17.61 6.40
N LEU A 44 2.83 -18.12 5.38
CA LEU A 44 2.73 -19.50 4.92
C LEU A 44 3.56 -20.42 5.81
N VAL A 45 2.94 -21.49 6.31
CA VAL A 45 3.55 -22.44 7.22
C VAL A 45 3.52 -23.82 6.59
N ASP A 46 4.68 -24.37 6.27
CA ASP A 46 4.79 -25.75 5.81
C ASP A 46 4.54 -26.71 6.99
N PRO A 47 3.60 -27.68 6.88
CA PRO A 47 3.32 -28.62 7.96
C PRO A 47 4.49 -29.56 8.28
N LEU A 48 5.42 -29.77 7.34
CA LEU A 48 6.64 -30.55 7.56
C LEU A 48 7.74 -29.74 8.25
N GLY A 49 7.62 -28.41 8.30
CA GLY A 49 8.67 -27.51 8.76
C GLY A 49 9.74 -27.26 7.70
N PHE A 50 10.90 -26.75 8.11
CA PHE A 50 12.02 -26.41 7.22
C PHE A 50 13.35 -26.78 7.86
N GLY A 51 14.08 -27.72 7.25
CA GLY A 51 15.34 -28.25 7.78
C GLY A 51 15.16 -28.80 9.19
N ARG A 52 15.85 -28.21 10.18
CA ARG A 52 15.76 -28.59 11.60
C ARG A 52 14.57 -27.97 12.34
N TRP A 53 13.85 -27.04 11.73
CA TRP A 53 12.80 -26.26 12.38
C TRP A 53 11.43 -26.88 12.15
N ASN A 54 10.73 -27.20 13.24
CA ASN A 54 9.32 -27.58 13.16
C ASN A 54 8.42 -26.36 12.84
N PRO A 55 7.16 -26.57 12.42
CA PRO A 55 6.28 -25.48 11.99
C PRO A 55 6.09 -24.37 13.04
N LEU A 56 5.99 -24.73 14.33
CA LEU A 56 5.80 -23.74 15.39
C LEU A 56 7.08 -22.95 15.67
N SER A 57 8.25 -23.57 15.60
CA SER A 57 9.52 -22.85 15.68
C SER A 57 9.72 -21.93 14.48
N GLY A 58 9.36 -22.36 13.26
CA GLY A 58 9.42 -21.51 12.07
C GLY A 58 8.60 -20.22 12.24
N ILE A 59 7.37 -20.33 12.76
CA ILE A 59 6.55 -19.14 13.04
C ILE A 59 7.25 -18.15 13.98
N ARG A 60 7.92 -18.66 15.03
CA ARG A 60 8.61 -17.83 16.04
C ARG A 60 9.86 -17.16 15.48
N ILE A 61 10.61 -17.85 14.62
CA ILE A 61 11.81 -17.31 13.97
C ILE A 61 11.43 -16.10 13.12
N ILE A 62 10.46 -16.28 12.22
CA ILE A 62 9.91 -15.20 11.39
C ILE A 62 9.34 -14.06 12.25
N GLU A 63 8.71 -14.37 13.39
CA GLU A 63 8.26 -13.35 14.35
C GLU A 63 9.40 -12.55 14.97
N GLY A 64 10.54 -13.17 15.22
CA GLY A 64 11.76 -12.49 15.67
C GLY A 64 12.31 -11.57 14.60
N GLU A 65 12.50 -12.10 13.39
CA GLU A 65 13.06 -11.37 12.25
C GLU A 65 12.22 -10.14 11.89
N LEU A 66 10.89 -10.27 11.86
CA LEU A 66 10.00 -9.14 11.59
C LEU A 66 10.12 -8.04 12.68
N LYS A 67 10.35 -8.42 13.95
CA LYS A 67 10.54 -7.48 15.06
C LYS A 67 11.88 -6.76 14.99
N GLU A 68 12.93 -7.49 14.62
CA GLU A 68 14.28 -6.94 14.45
C GLU A 68 14.35 -6.00 13.25
N SER A 69 13.61 -6.32 12.19
CA SER A 69 13.53 -5.52 10.98
C SER A 69 12.87 -4.15 11.19
N SER A 70 11.61 -4.10 11.62
CA SER A 70 10.87 -2.84 11.76
C SER A 70 9.67 -3.03 12.68
N ARG A 71 9.52 -2.15 13.69
CA ARG A 71 8.35 -2.16 14.58
C ARG A 71 7.03 -2.01 13.81
N ASN A 72 7.05 -1.23 12.73
CA ASN A 72 5.87 -1.03 11.89
C ASN A 72 5.48 -2.31 11.16
N VAL A 73 6.45 -3.04 10.60
CA VAL A 73 6.23 -4.32 9.94
C VAL A 73 5.75 -5.38 10.92
N ALA A 74 6.36 -5.46 12.10
CA ALA A 74 5.99 -6.41 13.15
C ALA A 74 4.56 -6.21 13.69
N ALA A 75 4.08 -4.96 13.67
CA ALA A 75 2.74 -4.61 14.12
C ALA A 75 1.64 -4.88 13.09
N LYS A 76 1.98 -5.17 11.82
CA LYS A 76 0.98 -5.41 10.78
C LYS A 76 0.12 -6.62 11.11
N PRO A 77 -1.20 -6.57 10.82
CA PRO A 77 -2.07 -7.73 10.90
C PRO A 77 -1.50 -8.91 10.11
N ARG A 78 -1.71 -10.11 10.64
CA ARG A 78 -1.09 -11.34 10.13
C ARG A 78 -2.06 -12.50 10.10
N LEU A 79 -2.17 -13.13 8.94
CA LEU A 79 -2.91 -14.36 8.75
C LEU A 79 -1.93 -15.54 8.71
N LEU A 80 -2.11 -16.52 9.60
CA LEU A 80 -1.33 -17.76 9.57
C LEU A 80 -2.03 -18.76 8.65
N VAL A 81 -1.29 -19.31 7.69
CA VAL A 81 -1.85 -20.22 6.69
C VAL A 81 -0.97 -21.46 6.60
N VAL A 82 -1.49 -22.61 7.02
CA VAL A 82 -0.80 -23.89 6.82
C VAL A 82 -0.96 -24.28 5.35
N THR A 83 0.15 -24.46 4.64
CA THR A 83 0.15 -24.89 3.25
C THR A 83 0.15 -26.42 3.15
N LYS A 84 0.09 -26.97 1.93
CA LYS A 84 0.17 -28.43 1.69
C LYS A 84 -0.82 -29.25 2.52
N MET A 85 -2.07 -28.77 2.66
CA MET A 85 -3.12 -29.45 3.43
C MET A 85 -3.54 -30.82 2.87
N ASP A 86 -3.06 -31.17 1.67
CA ASP A 86 -3.11 -32.50 1.11
C ASP A 86 -2.22 -33.52 1.86
N LEU A 87 -1.28 -33.06 2.68
CA LEU A 87 -0.44 -33.90 3.53
C LEU A 87 -1.15 -34.27 4.85
N PRO A 88 -0.94 -35.50 5.36
CA PRO A 88 -1.59 -35.97 6.59
C PRO A 88 -1.23 -35.15 7.84
N GLU A 89 -0.06 -34.51 7.87
CA GLU A 89 0.40 -33.66 8.97
C GLU A 89 -0.39 -32.35 9.07
N GLY A 90 -0.96 -31.87 7.97
CA GLY A 90 -1.57 -30.54 7.83
C GLY A 90 -2.63 -30.26 8.90
N ALA A 91 -3.60 -31.15 9.06
CA ALA A 91 -4.68 -31.01 10.04
C ALA A 91 -4.15 -30.94 11.49
N GLY A 92 -3.15 -31.77 11.81
CA GLY A 92 -2.50 -31.77 13.11
C GLY A 92 -1.77 -30.45 13.40
N VAL A 93 -1.06 -29.91 12.42
CA VAL A 93 -0.36 -28.63 12.52
C VAL A 93 -1.33 -27.47 12.68
N VAL A 94 -2.42 -27.43 11.91
CA VAL A 94 -3.48 -26.41 12.08
C VAL A 94 -4.02 -26.42 13.51
N LYS A 95 -4.31 -27.60 14.07
CA LYS A 95 -4.79 -27.73 15.46
C LYS A 95 -3.76 -27.21 16.47
N LYS A 96 -2.49 -27.56 16.31
CA LYS A 96 -1.40 -27.08 17.18
C LYS A 96 -1.25 -25.54 17.12
N ILE A 97 -1.28 -24.96 15.92
CA ILE A 97 -1.17 -23.51 15.74
C ILE A 97 -2.38 -22.80 16.35
N LYS A 98 -3.61 -23.28 16.09
CA LYS A 98 -4.83 -22.71 16.71
C LYS A 98 -4.78 -22.76 18.24
N GLY A 99 -4.25 -23.85 18.82
CA GLY A 99 -4.08 -23.97 20.27
C GLY A 99 -3.12 -22.93 20.86
N ARG A 100 -2.03 -22.64 20.15
CA ARG A 100 -0.97 -21.71 20.61
C ARG A 100 -1.24 -20.24 20.29
N TYR A 101 -1.93 -19.96 19.18
CA TYR A 101 -2.19 -18.62 18.63
C TYR A 101 -3.70 -18.33 18.59
N ARG A 102 -4.40 -18.51 19.71
CA ARG A 102 -5.87 -18.45 19.81
C ARG A 102 -6.51 -17.14 19.32
N ALA A 103 -5.80 -16.02 19.48
CA ALA A 103 -6.26 -14.69 19.05
C ALA A 103 -6.04 -14.44 17.54
N ARG A 104 -5.38 -15.35 16.83
CA ARG A 104 -5.07 -15.19 15.41
C ARG A 104 -5.91 -16.13 14.57
N ARG A 105 -6.26 -15.66 13.39
CA ARG A 105 -6.91 -16.48 12.38
C ARG A 105 -5.89 -17.43 11.76
N VAL A 106 -6.22 -18.71 11.76
CA VAL A 106 -5.42 -19.80 11.19
C VAL A 106 -6.24 -20.51 10.13
N LEU A 107 -5.75 -20.51 8.90
CA LEU A 107 -6.35 -21.21 7.76
C LEU A 107 -5.43 -22.32 7.28
N GLY A 108 -5.98 -23.22 6.46
CA GLY A 108 -5.21 -24.25 5.76
C GLY A 108 -5.53 -24.18 4.28
N ILE A 109 -4.51 -24.34 3.44
CA ILE A 109 -4.65 -24.42 1.99
C ILE A 109 -3.84 -25.58 1.41
N SER A 110 -4.27 -26.10 0.26
CA SER A 110 -3.42 -26.89 -0.63
C SER A 110 -3.38 -26.21 -1.98
N SER A 111 -2.20 -25.78 -2.40
CA SER A 111 -2.00 -25.24 -3.76
C SER A 111 -2.13 -26.32 -4.82
N ALA A 112 -1.87 -27.59 -4.47
CA ALA A 112 -1.95 -28.72 -5.39
C ALA A 112 -3.41 -29.09 -5.73
N THR A 113 -4.30 -29.05 -4.73
CA THR A 113 -5.71 -29.41 -4.92
C THR A 113 -6.63 -28.20 -5.06
N GLY A 114 -6.15 -27.00 -4.74
CA GLY A 114 -6.94 -25.77 -4.66
C GLY A 114 -7.79 -25.65 -3.39
N ALA A 115 -7.78 -26.65 -2.51
CA ALA A 115 -8.55 -26.64 -1.27
C ALA A 115 -8.15 -25.46 -0.37
N GLY A 116 -9.13 -24.77 0.21
CA GLY A 116 -8.90 -23.68 1.17
C GLY A 116 -8.53 -22.33 0.55
N VAL A 117 -8.28 -22.26 -0.77
CA VAL A 117 -7.85 -21.01 -1.44
C VAL A 117 -8.97 -19.97 -1.42
N THR A 118 -10.21 -20.37 -1.67
CA THR A 118 -11.38 -19.47 -1.60
C THR A 118 -11.55 -18.89 -0.20
N GLU A 119 -11.41 -19.72 0.84
CA GLU A 119 -11.51 -19.33 2.24
C GLU A 119 -10.37 -18.39 2.65
N LEU A 120 -9.17 -18.61 2.09
CA LEU A 120 -8.03 -17.71 2.23
C LEU A 120 -8.37 -16.34 1.63
N LEU A 121 -8.79 -16.29 0.37
CA LEU A 121 -9.13 -15.01 -0.30
C LEU A 121 -10.26 -14.27 0.43
N ASP A 122 -11.31 -14.98 0.87
CA ASP A 122 -12.36 -14.40 1.71
C ASP A 122 -11.83 -13.89 3.06
N GLY A 123 -10.86 -14.61 3.63
CA GLY A 123 -10.14 -14.19 4.84
C GLY A 123 -9.38 -12.88 4.60
N LEU A 124 -8.61 -12.81 3.51
CA LEU A 124 -7.82 -11.64 3.14
C LEU A 124 -8.70 -10.41 2.90
N ILE A 125 -9.80 -10.53 2.17
CA ILE A 125 -10.74 -9.42 1.95
C ILE A 125 -11.24 -8.86 3.29
N ARG A 126 -11.65 -9.74 4.21
CA ARG A 126 -12.14 -9.33 5.54
C ARG A 126 -11.07 -8.61 6.37
N GLU A 127 -9.84 -9.13 6.38
CA GLU A 127 -8.75 -8.48 7.12
C GLU A 127 -8.31 -7.16 6.46
N LEU A 128 -8.26 -7.11 5.13
CA LEU A 128 -7.96 -5.88 4.38
C LEU A 128 -9.01 -4.79 4.58
N ALA A 129 -10.28 -5.15 4.80
CA ALA A 129 -11.32 -4.17 5.14
C ALA A 129 -11.13 -3.55 6.53
N ARG A 130 -10.48 -4.26 7.46
CA ARG A 130 -10.20 -3.79 8.83
C ARG A 130 -8.89 -3.02 8.95
N CYS A 131 -7.95 -3.27 8.06
CA CYS A 131 -6.72 -2.49 8.02
C CYS A 131 -7.06 -1.06 7.59
N PRO A 132 -6.59 -0.01 8.29
CA PRO A 132 -6.72 1.34 7.76
C PRO A 132 -6.11 1.38 6.35
N ARG A 133 -6.79 2.02 5.40
CA ARG A 133 -6.14 2.46 4.17
C ARG A 133 -5.24 3.61 4.59
N GLU A 134 -3.98 3.33 4.89
CA GLU A 134 -3.02 4.42 5.05
C GLU A 134 -3.09 5.24 3.76
N PRO A 135 -3.42 6.54 3.81
CA PRO A 135 -3.32 7.36 2.63
C PRO A 135 -1.87 7.23 2.17
N MET A 136 -1.67 6.77 0.94
CA MET A 136 -0.35 6.56 0.37
C MET A 136 0.48 7.82 0.63
N VAL A 137 1.41 7.78 1.58
CA VAL A 137 2.23 8.93 1.94
C VAL A 137 3.22 9.08 0.80
N PHE A 138 2.83 9.83 -0.22
CA PHE A 138 3.77 10.39 -1.17
C PHE A 138 4.53 11.48 -0.41
N GLU A 139 5.73 11.15 0.06
CA GLU A 139 6.67 12.17 0.47
C GLU A 139 7.00 12.98 -0.79
N PRO A 140 6.72 14.30 -0.81
CA PRO A 140 7.29 15.14 -1.86
C PRO A 140 8.81 14.93 -1.82
N PRO A 141 9.51 14.97 -2.97
CA PRO A 141 10.97 14.92 -2.97
C PRO A 141 11.47 15.93 -1.94
N ARG A 142 12.30 15.45 -1.01
CA ARG A 142 12.79 16.21 0.14
C ARG A 142 13.30 17.55 -0.39
N ALA A 143 12.63 18.64 -0.04
CA ALA A 143 13.12 19.96 -0.39
C ALA A 143 14.55 20.06 0.16
N GLU A 144 15.52 20.24 -0.73
CA GLU A 144 16.91 20.37 -0.34
C GLU A 144 16.99 21.47 0.71
N ARG A 145 17.50 21.13 1.90
CA ARG A 145 17.58 22.05 3.02
C ARG A 145 18.57 23.15 2.63
N GLY A 146 18.05 24.37 2.42
CA GLY A 146 18.89 25.55 2.18
C GLY A 146 18.50 26.32 0.94
N GLY A 147 17.30 26.88 0.94
CA GLY A 147 16.84 27.78 -0.10
C GLY A 147 15.39 28.12 0.18
N ARG A 148 14.99 29.37 -0.02
CA ARG A 148 13.56 29.72 -0.04
C ARG A 148 12.89 28.69 -0.94
N VAL A 149 11.87 28.01 -0.42
CA VAL A 149 11.05 27.08 -1.21
C VAL A 149 10.39 27.92 -2.29
N SER A 150 11.06 28.09 -3.43
CA SER A 150 10.37 28.35 -4.67
C SER A 150 9.47 27.15 -4.84
N PRO A 151 8.15 27.31 -4.72
CA PRO A 151 7.27 26.20 -5.03
C PRO A 151 7.65 25.81 -6.46
N GLY A 152 7.92 24.54 -6.74
CA GLY A 152 8.23 24.07 -8.09
C GLY A 152 7.02 24.19 -9.06
N PHE A 153 6.12 25.13 -8.78
CA PHE A 153 4.91 25.45 -9.49
C PHE A 153 4.65 26.98 -9.47
N SER A 154 3.99 27.49 -10.49
CA SER A 154 3.44 28.83 -10.60
C SER A 154 1.93 28.76 -10.87
N VAL A 155 1.18 29.77 -10.44
CA VAL A 155 -0.25 29.90 -10.73
C VAL A 155 -0.45 31.15 -11.56
N SER A 156 -1.00 31.00 -12.77
CA SER A 156 -1.37 32.11 -13.65
C SER A 156 -2.85 32.04 -13.98
N ARG A 157 -3.44 33.15 -14.41
CA ARG A 157 -4.81 33.18 -14.88
C ARG A 157 -4.80 33.22 -16.40
N GLU A 158 -5.44 32.26 -17.03
CA GLU A 158 -5.65 32.30 -18.49
C GLU A 158 -6.88 33.16 -18.79
N PRO A 159 -6.77 34.12 -19.72
CA PRO A 159 -7.94 34.81 -20.24
C PRO A 159 -8.80 33.80 -21.02
N SER A 160 -10.09 33.77 -20.73
CA SER A 160 -11.05 33.01 -21.52
C SER A 160 -11.22 33.69 -22.87
N ASN A 161 -11.09 32.94 -23.97
CA ASN A 161 -11.22 33.44 -25.35
C ASN A 161 -12.69 33.76 -25.74
N GLY A 162 -13.58 33.99 -24.79
CA GLY A 162 -14.98 34.30 -25.02
C GLY A 162 -15.53 35.26 -23.96
N SER A 163 -16.20 36.31 -24.43
CA SER A 163 -16.80 37.39 -23.66
C SER A 163 -17.63 36.86 -22.47
N GLY A 164 -17.17 37.13 -21.24
CA GLY A 164 -17.97 37.02 -20.01
C GLY A 164 -17.66 35.86 -19.05
N GLY A 165 -16.69 34.99 -19.33
CA GLY A 165 -16.34 33.87 -18.43
C GLY A 165 -15.22 34.20 -17.43
N ALA A 166 -15.38 33.81 -16.16
CA ALA A 166 -14.30 33.87 -15.17
C ALA A 166 -13.08 33.09 -15.67
N GLY A 167 -11.93 33.75 -15.84
CA GLY A 167 -10.73 33.13 -16.41
C GLY A 167 -10.24 31.93 -15.58
N VAL A 168 -9.86 30.85 -16.26
CA VAL A 168 -9.39 29.58 -15.68
C VAL A 168 -8.03 29.79 -15.02
N LEU A 169 -7.85 29.29 -13.80
CA LEU A 169 -6.55 29.33 -13.13
C LEU A 169 -5.68 28.17 -13.60
N ARG A 170 -4.54 28.47 -14.20
CA ARG A 170 -3.54 27.47 -14.61
C ARG A 170 -2.49 27.32 -13.51
N VAL A 171 -2.24 26.10 -13.08
CA VAL A 171 -1.10 25.71 -12.25
C VAL A 171 -0.08 25.01 -13.14
N SER A 172 1.08 25.64 -13.29
CA SER A 172 2.19 25.12 -14.10
C SER A 172 3.32 24.67 -13.19
N GLY A 173 3.99 23.56 -13.54
CA GLY A 173 5.14 23.06 -12.79
C GLY A 173 5.42 21.60 -13.08
N LYS A 174 6.70 21.27 -13.30
CA LYS A 174 7.14 19.93 -13.74
C LYS A 174 6.61 18.79 -12.85
N TYR A 175 6.51 19.02 -11.55
CA TYR A 175 6.00 18.03 -10.60
C TYR A 175 4.47 17.89 -10.66
N VAL A 176 3.75 19.01 -10.66
CA VAL A 176 2.28 19.03 -10.63
C VAL A 176 1.68 18.55 -11.95
N GLU A 177 2.31 18.89 -13.07
CA GLU A 177 1.93 18.43 -14.41
C GLU A 177 2.19 16.93 -14.58
N ARG A 178 3.34 16.43 -14.11
CA ARG A 178 3.62 14.98 -14.11
C ARG A 178 2.63 14.24 -13.21
N LEU A 179 2.32 14.80 -12.05
CA LEU A 179 1.34 14.21 -11.13
C LEU A 179 -0.04 14.14 -11.78
N ALA A 180 -0.48 15.21 -12.46
CA ALA A 180 -1.74 15.23 -13.20
C ALA A 180 -1.72 14.18 -14.32
N ALA A 181 -0.66 14.13 -15.15
CA ALA A 181 -0.56 13.17 -16.25
C ALA A 181 -0.58 11.69 -15.80
N MET A 182 -0.06 11.38 -14.61
CA MET A 182 -0.06 10.02 -14.05
C MET A 182 -1.31 9.68 -13.23
N THR A 183 -2.22 10.62 -13.05
CA THR A 183 -3.44 10.42 -12.24
C THR A 183 -4.59 9.97 -13.14
N ASN A 184 -5.25 8.87 -12.76
CA ASN A 184 -6.47 8.43 -13.44
C ASN A 184 -7.69 9.15 -12.84
N PHE A 185 -8.14 10.23 -13.47
CA PHE A 185 -9.29 11.04 -13.00
C PHE A 185 -10.65 10.35 -13.11
N SER A 186 -10.73 9.16 -13.73
CA SER A 186 -11.98 8.37 -13.73
C SER A 186 -12.23 7.63 -12.40
N GLN A 187 -11.22 7.50 -11.53
CA GLN A 187 -11.36 6.85 -10.23
C GLN A 187 -11.39 7.86 -9.07
N PRO A 188 -12.46 7.87 -8.25
CA PRO A 188 -12.59 8.81 -7.12
C PRO A 188 -11.37 8.82 -6.18
N GLU A 189 -10.80 7.66 -5.85
CA GLU A 189 -9.65 7.55 -4.95
C GLU A 189 -8.37 8.19 -5.54
N SER A 190 -8.23 8.16 -6.86
CA SER A 190 -7.10 8.79 -7.55
C SER A 190 -7.23 10.31 -7.56
N VAL A 191 -8.46 10.83 -7.67
CA VAL A 191 -8.77 12.26 -7.57
C VAL A 191 -8.52 12.78 -6.16
N GLU A 192 -9.02 12.08 -5.13
CA GLU A 192 -8.77 12.44 -3.73
C GLU A 192 -7.27 12.49 -3.41
N ARG A 193 -6.50 11.51 -3.91
CA ARG A 193 -5.04 11.47 -3.78
C ARG A 193 -4.38 12.69 -4.43
N PHE A 194 -4.81 13.05 -5.63
CA PHE A 194 -4.28 14.21 -6.34
C PHE A 194 -4.54 15.50 -5.56
N GLN A 195 -5.78 15.73 -5.10
CA GLN A 195 -6.17 16.88 -4.29
C GLN A 195 -5.39 16.96 -2.97
N TYR A 196 -5.20 15.83 -2.29
CA TYR A 196 -4.41 15.77 -1.05
C TYR A 196 -2.96 16.22 -1.26
N ILE A 197 -2.31 15.76 -2.33
CA ILE A 197 -0.94 16.18 -2.66
C ILE A 197 -0.90 17.66 -3.00
N MET A 198 -1.86 18.17 -3.77
CA MET A 198 -1.97 19.59 -4.12
C MET A 198 -2.07 20.50 -2.89
N LYS A 199 -2.84 20.07 -1.88
CA LYS A 199 -2.96 20.77 -0.60
C LYS A 199 -1.65 20.80 0.18
N ARG A 200 -0.92 19.68 0.23
CA ARG A 200 0.35 19.53 0.97
C ARG A 200 1.50 20.34 0.36
N ILE A 201 1.59 20.39 -0.97
CA ILE A 201 2.61 21.19 -1.65
C ILE A 201 2.28 22.69 -1.64
N GLY A 202 1.07 23.07 -1.19
CA GLY A 202 0.67 24.46 -1.03
C GLY A 202 0.02 25.09 -2.26
N VAL A 203 -0.35 24.31 -3.29
CA VAL A 203 -1.10 24.82 -4.45
C VAL A 203 -2.45 25.35 -4.04
N ASP A 204 -3.14 24.68 -3.11
CA ASP A 204 -4.42 25.15 -2.57
C ASP A 204 -4.33 26.56 -1.99
N ARG A 205 -3.26 26.84 -1.24
CA ARG A 205 -2.98 28.16 -0.68
C ARG A 205 -2.69 29.19 -1.76
N ALA A 206 -2.00 28.81 -2.84
CA ALA A 206 -1.71 29.69 -3.96
C ALA A 206 -2.97 30.02 -4.77
N LEU A 207 -3.83 29.04 -5.03
CA LEU A 207 -5.13 29.24 -5.70
C LEU A 207 -6.05 30.17 -4.91
N ARG A 208 -6.15 29.97 -3.58
CA ARG A 208 -6.90 30.87 -2.69
C ARG A 208 -6.41 32.32 -2.75
N ARG A 209 -5.08 32.55 -2.77
CA ARG A 209 -4.51 33.90 -2.92
C ARG A 209 -4.84 34.55 -4.26
N MET A 210 -5.01 33.75 -5.30
CA MET A 210 -5.42 34.20 -6.64
C MET A 210 -6.94 34.41 -6.75
N GLY A 211 -7.69 34.19 -5.68
CA GLY A 211 -9.13 34.43 -5.62
C GLY A 211 -10.00 33.28 -6.12
N ALA A 212 -9.45 32.06 -6.22
CA ALA A 212 -10.24 30.86 -6.53
C ALA A 212 -11.38 30.68 -5.51
N ARG A 213 -12.56 30.30 -5.98
CA ARG A 213 -13.73 29.90 -5.20
C ARG A 213 -14.06 28.44 -5.44
N ALA A 214 -14.62 27.77 -4.44
CA ALA A 214 -15.05 26.38 -4.60
C ALA A 214 -16.01 26.28 -5.80
N GLY A 215 -15.73 25.36 -6.72
CA GLY A 215 -16.41 25.22 -8.01
C GLY A 215 -15.69 25.89 -9.19
N ASP A 216 -14.62 26.68 -8.97
CA ASP A 216 -13.88 27.30 -10.07
C ASP A 216 -13.05 26.27 -10.85
N PRO A 217 -13.00 26.36 -12.20
CA PRO A 217 -12.16 25.49 -13.00
C PRO A 217 -10.67 25.85 -12.83
N VAL A 218 -9.87 24.83 -12.52
CA VAL A 218 -8.42 24.89 -12.38
C VAL A 218 -7.79 23.90 -13.37
N ARG A 219 -6.78 24.38 -14.10
CA ARG A 219 -6.04 23.59 -15.09
C ARG A 219 -4.64 23.26 -14.59
N VAL A 220 -4.28 21.98 -14.58
CA VAL A 220 -2.94 21.50 -14.24
C VAL A 220 -2.39 20.69 -15.41
N GLY A 221 -1.45 21.26 -16.16
CA GLY A 221 -0.99 20.69 -17.44
C GLY A 221 -2.12 20.60 -18.46
N ASN A 222 -2.46 19.38 -18.87
CA ASN A 222 -3.55 19.08 -19.81
C ASN A 222 -4.86 18.66 -19.12
N VAL A 223 -4.90 18.68 -17.80
CA VAL A 223 -6.07 18.26 -17.02
C VAL A 223 -6.79 19.49 -16.50
N GLU A 224 -8.10 19.52 -16.68
CA GLU A 224 -9.00 20.53 -16.11
C GLU A 224 -9.86 19.88 -15.03
N MET A 225 -10.01 20.55 -13.90
CA MET A 225 -10.76 20.05 -12.75
C MET A 225 -11.44 21.20 -12.00
N GLU A 226 -12.50 20.88 -11.28
CA GLU A 226 -13.14 21.81 -10.35
C GLU A 226 -12.35 21.87 -9.04
N TRP A 227 -12.14 23.08 -8.52
CA TRP A 227 -11.49 23.28 -7.23
C TRP A 227 -12.49 23.12 -6.09
N ALA A 228 -12.13 22.32 -5.07
CA ALA A 228 -12.96 21.99 -3.90
C ALA A 228 -12.25 22.33 -2.58
#